data_AF-A0A936SH54-F1
#
_entry.id   AF-A0A936SH54-F1
#
_cell.length_a   1.000
_cell.length_b   1.000
_cell.length_c   1.000
_cell.angle_alpha   90.00
_cell.angle_beta   90.00
_cell.angle_gamma   90.00
#
_symmetry.space_group_name_H-M   'P 1'
#
loop_
_entity.id
_entity.type
_entity.pdbx_description
1 polymer ?
#
loop_
_entity_poly.entity_id
_entity_poly.type
_entity_poly.pdbx_seq_one_letter_code
_entity_poly.pdbx_strand_id
1 'polypeptide(L)'
;MQHFPQHTNLGDGYTWTARFDSHDYARMCNFYFTLSIWHGSTCIKQLPVETFDYSYGDANCTYTDDEIRAHVHDTLHRTAAEHRPA
;
A
#
# COMPACT_ATOMS: atom_id res chain seq x y z
N MET A 1 -8.48 7.03 -4.07
CA MET A 1 -7.54 5.89 -3.93
C MET A 1 -8.19 4.59 -4.42
N GLN A 2 -7.41 3.54 -4.73
CA GLN A 2 -7.90 2.27 -5.29
C GLN A 2 -7.20 1.03 -4.71
N HIS A 3 -7.76 -0.15 -4.97
CA HIS A 3 -7.09 -1.43 -4.67
C HIS A 3 -5.87 -1.65 -5.58
N PHE A 4 -4.95 -2.49 -5.10
CA PHE A 4 -3.81 -3.05 -5.85
C PHE A 4 -3.95 -4.58 -5.90
N PRO A 5 -4.84 -5.11 -6.76
CA PRO A 5 -5.13 -6.54 -6.82
C PRO A 5 -4.06 -7.36 -7.54
N GLN A 6 -3.16 -6.72 -8.29
CA GLN A 6 -2.09 -7.40 -9.02
C GLN A 6 -0.98 -7.83 -8.06
N HIS A 7 -0.56 -9.09 -8.17
CA HIS A 7 0.57 -9.62 -7.42
C HIS A 7 1.87 -8.90 -7.80
N THR A 8 2.44 -8.18 -6.84
CA THR A 8 3.72 -7.48 -7.00
C THR A 8 4.84 -8.26 -6.33
N ASN A 9 5.95 -8.46 -7.04
CA ASN A 9 7.04 -9.33 -6.61
C ASN A 9 7.84 -8.75 -5.42
N LEU A 10 8.14 -9.58 -4.42
CA LEU A 10 9.02 -9.28 -3.27
C LEU A 10 10.33 -10.08 -3.28
N GLY A 11 10.58 -10.88 -4.31
CA GLY A 11 11.67 -11.86 -4.38
C GLY A 11 11.31 -13.21 -3.75
N ASP A 12 12.11 -14.24 -4.03
CA ASP A 12 12.04 -15.57 -3.40
C ASP A 12 10.65 -16.26 -3.46
N GLY A 13 9.88 -15.98 -4.52
CA GLY A 13 8.54 -16.53 -4.70
C GLY A 13 7.44 -15.82 -3.91
N TYR A 14 7.78 -14.76 -3.15
CA TYR A 14 6.82 -13.94 -2.43
C TYR A 14 6.26 -12.83 -3.30
N THR A 15 4.98 -12.55 -3.12
CA THR A 15 4.29 -11.43 -3.76
C THR A 15 3.34 -10.75 -2.78
N TRP A 16 2.85 -9.56 -3.12
CA TRP A 16 1.82 -8.88 -2.34
C TRP A 16 0.70 -8.32 -3.21
N THR A 17 -0.46 -8.15 -2.57
CA THR A 17 -1.64 -7.43 -3.09
C THR A 17 -2.18 -6.55 -1.97
N ALA A 18 -2.87 -5.46 -2.27
CA ALA A 18 -3.51 -4.64 -1.24
C ALA A 18 -4.96 -4.29 -1.61
N ARG A 19 -5.85 -4.41 -0.62
CA ARG A 19 -7.24 -3.96 -0.73
C ARG A 19 -7.38 -2.65 0.02
N PHE A 20 -7.65 -1.57 -0.70
CA PHE A 20 -8.12 -0.32 -0.12
C PHE A 20 -9.39 -0.55 0.74
N ASP A 21 -9.36 -0.06 1.97
CA ASP A 21 -10.44 -0.20 2.95
C ASP A 21 -11.22 1.09 3.10
N SER A 22 -10.53 2.18 3.41
CA SER A 22 -11.15 3.46 3.71
C SER A 22 -10.14 4.60 3.63
N HIS A 23 -10.66 5.82 3.73
CA HIS A 23 -9.90 7.05 3.80
C HIS A 23 -10.42 7.91 4.96
N ASP A 24 -9.52 8.45 5.79
CA ASP A 24 -9.85 9.40 6.85
C ASP A 24 -9.25 10.80 6.59
N TYR A 25 -10.09 11.73 6.14
CA TYR A 25 -9.73 13.14 5.93
C TYR A 25 -9.48 13.91 7.24
N ALA A 26 -9.99 13.43 8.38
CA ALA A 26 -9.88 14.13 9.67
C ALA A 26 -8.53 13.88 10.36
N ARG A 27 -7.83 12.80 10.03
CA ARG A 27 -6.52 12.42 10.59
C ARG A 27 -5.45 12.38 9.52
N MET A 28 -4.99 13.56 9.11
CA MET A 28 -3.90 13.70 8.14
C MET A 28 -4.16 13.10 6.75
N CYS A 29 -5.41 12.80 6.42
CA CYS A 29 -5.80 12.25 5.11
C CYS A 29 -5.11 10.90 4.89
N ASN A 30 -5.36 9.95 5.79
CA ASN A 30 -4.75 8.62 5.74
C ASN A 30 -5.59 7.65 4.92
N PHE A 31 -4.94 6.95 3.98
CA PHE A 31 -5.51 5.80 3.30
C PHE A 31 -5.23 4.51 4.08
N TYR A 32 -6.28 3.72 4.28
CA TYR A 32 -6.19 2.43 4.97
C TYR A 32 -6.31 1.28 3.99
N PHE A 33 -5.46 0.27 4.18
CA PHE A 33 -5.38 -0.92 3.33
C PHE A 33 -5.28 -2.19 4.16
N THR A 34 -5.82 -3.28 3.62
CA THR A 34 -5.47 -4.64 4.00
C THR A 34 -4.41 -5.13 3.01
N LEU A 35 -3.16 -5.24 3.47
CA LEU A 35 -2.04 -5.77 2.70
C LEU A 35 -1.97 -7.29 2.89
N SER A 36 -2.02 -8.06 1.80
CA SER A 36 -1.86 -9.51 1.80
C SER A 36 -0.51 -9.89 1.20
N ILE A 37 0.26 -10.70 1.92
CA ILE A 37 1.52 -11.29 1.44
C ILE A 37 1.24 -12.75 1.06
N TRP A 38 1.75 -13.15 -0.08
CA TRP A 38 1.53 -14.45 -0.71
C TRP A 38 2.85 -15.16 -0.96
N HIS A 39 2.83 -16.48 -0.95
CA HIS A 39 3.90 -17.34 -1.47
C HIS A 39 3.26 -18.39 -2.37
N GLY A 40 3.56 -18.33 -3.67
CA GLY A 40 2.77 -19.04 -4.68
C GLY A 40 1.30 -18.61 -4.66
N SER A 41 0.38 -19.56 -4.54
CA SER A 41 -1.08 -19.31 -4.47
C SER A 41 -1.63 -19.15 -3.05
N THR A 42 -0.77 -19.20 -2.03
CA THR A 42 -1.20 -19.20 -0.62
C THR A 42 -0.97 -17.83 -0.01
N CYS A 43 -2.02 -17.23 0.55
CA CYS A 43 -1.90 -16.03 1.38
C CYS A 43 -1.32 -16.45 2.73
N ILE A 44 -0.12 -15.99 3.04
CA ILE A 44 0.61 -16.39 4.25
C ILE A 44 0.48 -15.36 5.37
N LYS A 45 0.11 -14.12 5.05
CA LYS A 45 -0.02 -13.03 6.01
C LYS A 45 -0.96 -11.96 5.49
N GLN A 46 -1.77 -11.40 6.39
CA GLN A 46 -2.56 -10.19 6.11
C GLN A 46 -2.33 -9.19 7.24
N LEU A 47 -2.14 -7.92 6.88
CA LEU A 47 -1.85 -6.85 7.81
C LEU A 47 -2.67 -5.60 7.45
N PRO A 48 -3.27 -4.93 8.44
CA PRO A 48 -3.75 -3.56 8.24
C PRO A 48 -2.53 -2.64 8.07
N VAL A 49 -2.57 -1.79 7.05
CA VAL A 49 -1.53 -0.80 6.75
C VAL A 49 -2.19 0.55 6.53
N GLU A 50 -1.61 1.59 7.12
CA GLU A 50 -1.96 2.97 6.82
C GLU A 50 -0.88 3.61 5.97
N THR A 51 -1.29 4.42 5.00
CA THR A 51 -0.41 5.24 4.17
C THR A 51 -0.96 6.66 4.12
N PHE A 52 -0.09 7.66 3.99
CA PHE A 52 -0.52 9.05 3.88
C PHE A 52 -1.05 9.37 2.49
N ASP A 53 -2.01 10.29 2.41
CA ASP A 53 -2.25 11.07 1.20
C ASP A 53 -1.13 12.10 1.07
N TYR A 54 -0.19 11.82 0.17
CA TYR A 54 1.02 12.62 -0.07
C TYR A 54 0.75 14.03 -0.59
N SER A 55 -0.52 14.38 -0.84
CA SER A 55 -0.95 15.75 -1.15
C SER A 55 -1.47 16.54 0.06
N TYR A 56 -1.70 15.87 1.19
CA TYR A 56 -2.36 16.49 2.32
C TYR A 56 -1.48 17.48 3.09
N GLY A 57 -2.04 18.66 3.37
CA GLY A 57 -1.41 19.68 4.21
C GLY A 57 -0.34 20.51 3.49
N ASP A 58 0.01 20.19 2.25
CA ASP A 58 0.92 20.98 1.43
C ASP A 58 0.14 21.71 0.32
N ALA A 59 -0.08 23.01 0.54
CA ALA A 59 -0.78 23.88 -0.41
C ALA A 59 -0.04 24.07 -1.74
N ASN A 60 1.24 23.70 -1.81
CA ASN A 60 2.05 23.73 -3.03
C ASN A 60 2.29 22.33 -3.61
N CYS A 61 1.65 21.29 -3.06
CA CYS A 61 1.79 19.96 -3.61
C CYS A 61 1.26 19.94 -5.05
N THR A 62 2.11 19.49 -5.96
CA THR A 62 1.81 19.40 -7.40
C THR A 62 1.70 17.95 -7.86
N TYR A 63 1.71 16.99 -6.92
CA TYR A 63 1.54 15.59 -7.26
C TYR A 63 0.19 15.35 -7.91
N THR A 64 0.24 14.72 -9.06
CA THR A 64 -0.91 14.15 -9.73
C THR A 64 -1.44 12.93 -8.96
N ASP A 65 -2.69 12.56 -9.20
CA ASP A 65 -3.30 11.35 -8.61
C ASP A 65 -2.47 10.08 -8.89
N ASP A 66 -1.79 10.02 -10.03
CA ASP A 66 -0.95 8.89 -10.40
C ASP A 66 0.39 8.89 -9.63
N GLU A 67 0.97 10.06 -9.34
CA GLU A 67 2.16 10.19 -8.48
C GLU A 67 1.83 9.83 -7.03
N ILE A 68 0.70 10.31 -6.49
CA ILE A 68 0.22 9.92 -5.16
C ILE A 68 0.03 8.40 -5.11
N ARG A 69 -0.58 7.81 -6.14
CA ARG A 69 -0.75 6.36 -6.23
C ARG A 69 0.57 5.61 -6.28
N ALA A 70 1.58 6.12 -7.00
CA ALA A 70 2.91 5.54 -7.03
C ALA A 70 3.57 5.58 -5.63
N HIS A 71 3.49 6.71 -4.92
CA HIS A 71 4.00 6.82 -3.56
C HIS A 71 3.31 5.88 -2.57
N VAL A 72 1.97 5.74 -2.67
CA VAL A 72 1.23 4.78 -1.85
C VAL A 72 1.65 3.34 -2.17
N HIS A 73 1.78 3.01 -3.46
CA HIS A 73 2.24 1.69 -3.90
C HIS A 73 3.65 1.37 -3.36
N ASP A 74 4.58 2.31 -3.44
CA ASP A 74 5.95 2.14 -2.94
C ASP A 74 6.01 1.96 -1.42
N THR A 75 5.15 2.66 -0.68
CA THR A 75 5.03 2.46 0.78
C THR A 75 4.48 1.08 1.11
N LEU A 76 3.41 0.65 0.44
CA LEU A 76 2.88 -0.70 0.61
C LEU A 76 3.91 -1.77 0.25
N HIS A 77 4.69 -1.57 -0.83
CA HIS A 77 5.74 -2.49 -1.24
C HIS A 77 6.84 -2.61 -0.18
N ARG A 78 7.34 -1.50 0.37
CA ARG A 78 8.33 -1.51 1.45
C ARG A 78 7.80 -2.20 2.70
N THR A 79 6.58 -1.87 3.12
CA THR A 79 5.94 -2.53 4.27
C THR A 79 5.80 -4.04 4.04
N ALA A 80 5.42 -4.46 2.83
CA ALA A 80 5.33 -5.88 2.48
C ALA A 80 6.69 -6.59 2.56
N ALA A 81 7.75 -5.96 2.04
CA ALA A 81 9.10 -6.49 2.08
C ALA A 81 9.63 -6.66 3.51
N GLU A 82 9.38 -5.69 4.41
CA GLU A 82 9.75 -5.76 5.82
C GLU A 82 9.03 -6.86 6.60
N HIS A 83 7.83 -7.25 6.15
CA HIS A 83 6.98 -8.24 6.81
C HIS A 83 7.03 -9.62 6.14
N ARG A 84 7.85 -9.79 5.11
CA ARG A 84 8.12 -11.07 4.45
C ARG A 84 8.81 -12.02 5.43
N PRO A 85 8.37 -13.28 5.57
CA PRO A 85 9.12 -14.27 6.33
C PRO A 85 10.54 -14.44 5.81
N ALA A 86 11.46 -14.77 6.71
CA ALA A 86 12.85 -15.10 6.37
C ALA A 86 12.96 -16.40 5.57
#